data_AF-A0A927N4F8-F1
#
_entry.id   AF-A0A927N4F8-F1
#
_cell.length_a   1.000
_cell.length_b   1.000
_cell.length_c   1.000
_cell.angle_alpha   90.00
_cell.angle_beta   90.00
_cell.angle_gamma   90.00
#
_symmetry.space_group_name_H-M   'P 1'
#
loop_
_entity.id
_entity.type
_entity.pdbx_description
1 polymer ?
#
loop_
_entity_poly.entity_id
_entity_poly.type
_entity_poly.pdbx_seq_one_letter_code
_entity_poly.pdbx_strand_id
1 'polypeptide(L)'
;MTVVQTSKVFLGRQPAAVDSAFAILETVARLGPGVTTRTLIETLQMPRATTYRLVRHLVEQGYLVRGPGLMLGPRVHALLQAAHGEDEPAAPDVHLTR
;
A
#
# COMPACT_ATOMS: atom_id res chain seq x y z
N MET A 1 9.32 -12.25 25.14
CA MET A 1 8.24 -11.26 25.41
C MET A 1 7.42 -11.14 24.14
N THR A 2 6.28 -11.82 24.06
CA THR A 2 5.45 -11.89 22.84
C THR A 2 4.53 -10.68 22.78
N VAL A 3 4.67 -9.86 21.74
CA VAL A 3 3.74 -8.76 21.48
C VAL A 3 2.44 -9.35 20.94
N VAL A 4 1.39 -9.33 21.77
CA VAL A 4 0.03 -9.61 21.31
C VAL A 4 -0.41 -8.41 20.46
N GLN A 5 -0.36 -8.57 19.13
CA GLN A 5 -0.88 -7.59 18.21
C GLN A 5 -2.41 -7.70 18.23
N THR A 6 -3.07 -6.84 19.01
CA THR A 6 -4.51 -6.68 19.01
C THR A 6 -4.94 -6.10 17.66
N SER A 7 -5.11 -6.97 16.65
CA SER A 7 -5.82 -6.62 15.43
C SER A 7 -7.26 -6.30 15.83
N LYS A 8 -7.58 -5.01 15.91
CA LYS A 8 -8.95 -4.52 16.09
C LYS A 8 -9.82 -5.18 15.02
N VAL A 9 -10.77 -6.01 15.45
CA VAL A 9 -11.71 -6.71 14.57
C VAL A 9 -12.38 -5.66 13.67
N PHE A 10 -12.13 -5.75 12.36
CA PHE A 10 -12.88 -5.01 11.35
C PHE A 10 -14.28 -5.62 11.28
N LEU A 11 -15.15 -5.22 12.22
CA LEU A 11 -16.57 -5.55 12.17
C LEU A 11 -17.14 -4.94 10.87
N GLY A 12 -17.75 -5.76 10.01
CA GLY A 12 -18.17 -5.46 8.62
C GLY A 12 -19.25 -4.38 8.45
N ARG A 13 -19.08 -3.20 9.06
CA ARG A 13 -19.99 -2.05 9.03
C ARG A 13 -19.32 -0.75 8.55
N GLN A 14 -18.08 -0.81 8.05
CA GLN A 14 -17.36 0.38 7.61
C GLN A 14 -16.77 0.23 6.19
N PRO A 15 -17.63 0.02 5.16
CA PRO A 15 -17.17 0.03 3.76
C PRO A 15 -16.42 1.33 3.43
N ALA A 16 -16.94 2.47 3.91
CA ALA A 16 -16.32 3.77 3.68
C ALA A 16 -14.84 3.88 4.15
N ALA A 17 -14.44 3.16 5.21
CA ALA A 17 -13.06 3.19 5.68
C ALA A 17 -12.12 2.38 4.76
N VAL A 18 -12.63 1.30 4.18
CA VAL A 18 -11.92 0.46 3.20
C VAL A 18 -11.78 1.24 1.89
N ASP A 19 -12.88 1.85 1.41
CA ASP A 19 -12.87 2.71 0.22
C ASP A 19 -11.87 3.87 0.36
N SER A 20 -11.86 4.52 1.53
CA SER A 20 -10.90 5.60 1.82
C SER A 20 -9.45 5.11 1.81
N ALA A 21 -9.20 3.89 2.29
CA ALA A 21 -7.86 3.31 2.29
C ALA A 21 -7.39 3.01 0.85
N PHE A 22 -8.26 2.44 0.01
CA PHE A 22 -7.95 2.23 -1.42
C PHE A 22 -7.72 3.54 -2.15
N ALA A 23 -8.58 4.55 -1.93
CA ALA A 23 -8.41 5.87 -2.53
C ALA A 23 -7.06 6.53 -2.18
N ILE A 24 -6.56 6.32 -0.95
CA ILE A 24 -5.21 6.77 -0.55
C ILE A 24 -4.14 6.04 -1.35
N LEU A 25 -4.19 4.71 -1.43
CA LEU A 25 -3.18 3.91 -2.14
C LEU A 25 -3.14 4.27 -3.62
N GLU A 26 -4.30 4.36 -4.27
CA GLU A 26 -4.42 4.76 -5.68
C GLU A 26 -3.90 6.18 -5.93
N THR A 27 -4.17 7.11 -5.01
CA THR A 27 -3.68 8.49 -5.14
C THR A 27 -2.18 8.56 -4.99
N VAL A 28 -1.58 7.80 -4.05
CA VAL A 28 -0.12 7.70 -3.93
C VAL A 28 0.47 7.05 -5.18
N ALA A 29 -0.15 6.00 -5.71
CA ALA A 29 0.28 5.35 -6.95
C ALA A 29 0.26 6.32 -8.15
N ARG A 30 -0.80 7.12 -8.27
CA ARG A 30 -0.99 8.08 -9.37
C ARG A 30 -0.05 9.28 -9.29
N LEU A 31 0.17 9.83 -8.10
CA LEU A 31 0.99 11.03 -7.90
C LEU A 31 2.48 10.71 -7.72
N GLY A 32 2.82 9.46 -7.40
CA GLY A 32 4.20 9.00 -7.29
C GLY A 32 4.85 9.25 -5.93
N PRO A 33 6.17 8.97 -5.81
CA PRO A 33 6.89 9.09 -4.56
C PRO A 33 7.03 10.56 -4.12
N GLY A 34 6.89 10.80 -2.81
CA GLY A 34 7.01 12.15 -2.24
C GLY A 34 5.68 12.82 -1.92
N VAL A 35 4.55 12.14 -2.18
CA VAL A 35 3.21 12.63 -1.84
C VAL A 35 3.09 12.90 -0.35
N THR A 36 2.60 14.07 0.05
CA THR A 36 2.42 14.40 1.47
C THR A 36 1.03 14.04 1.95
N THR A 37 0.86 13.87 3.27
CA THR A 37 -0.49 13.74 3.86
C THR A 37 -1.37 14.94 3.55
N ARG A 38 -0.78 16.15 3.47
CA ARG A 38 -1.49 17.37 3.10
C ARG A 38 -2.06 17.25 1.68
N THR A 39 -1.25 16.81 0.72
CA THR A 39 -1.69 16.54 -0.66
C THR A 39 -2.86 15.56 -0.68
N LEU A 40 -2.81 14.48 0.11
CA LEU A 40 -3.94 13.53 0.20
C LEU A 40 -5.22 14.17 0.74
N ILE A 41 -5.12 15.00 1.79
CA ILE A 41 -6.28 15.73 2.35
C ILE A 41 -6.91 16.63 1.28
N GLU A 42 -6.08 17.35 0.53
CA GLU A 42 -6.53 18.29 -0.51
C GLU A 42 -7.13 17.55 -1.72
N THR A 43 -6.48 16.48 -2.20
CA THR A 43 -6.92 15.70 -3.37
C THR A 43 -8.18 14.89 -3.09
N LEU A 44 -8.29 14.28 -1.90
CA LEU A 44 -9.37 13.35 -1.57
C LEU A 44 -10.49 14.02 -0.76
N GLN A 45 -10.33 15.28 -0.38
CA GLN A 45 -11.26 16.06 0.45
C GLN A 45 -11.69 15.33 1.73
N MET A 46 -10.81 14.47 2.26
CA MET A 46 -11.07 13.70 3.47
C MET A 46 -10.82 14.51 4.74
N PRO A 47 -11.56 14.25 5.83
CA PRO A 47 -11.24 14.83 7.13
C PRO A 47 -9.80 14.53 7.52
N ARG A 48 -9.09 15.53 8.06
CA ARG A 48 -7.68 15.41 8.47
C ARG A 48 -7.47 14.22 9.39
N ALA A 49 -8.27 14.11 10.45
CA ALA A 49 -8.16 13.04 11.44
C ALA A 49 -8.29 11.64 10.81
N THR A 50 -9.23 11.48 9.86
CA THR A 50 -9.42 10.23 9.12
C THR A 50 -8.19 9.92 8.27
N THR A 51 -7.70 10.91 7.51
CA THR A 51 -6.53 10.74 6.64
C THR A 51 -5.29 10.36 7.44
N TYR A 52 -5.00 11.04 8.54
CA TYR A 52 -3.85 10.71 9.40
C TYR A 52 -3.96 9.30 9.98
N ARG A 53 -5.15 8.90 10.44
CA ARG A 53 -5.38 7.56 10.99
C ARG A 53 -5.18 6.47 9.94
N LEU A 54 -5.72 6.66 8.74
CA LEU A 54 -5.56 5.70 7.64
C LEU A 54 -4.11 5.64 7.15
N VAL A 55 -3.45 6.78 6.94
CA VAL A 55 -2.03 6.81 6.55
C VAL A 55 -1.16 6.12 7.59
N ARG A 56 -1.37 6.40 8.89
CA ARG A 56 -0.65 5.70 9.96
C ARG A 56 -0.88 4.20 9.88
N HIS A 57 -2.14 3.78 9.76
CA HIS A 57 -2.49 2.36 9.68
C HIS A 57 -1.86 1.68 8.46
N LEU A 58 -1.92 2.29 7.28
CA LEU A 58 -1.33 1.75 6.05
C LEU A 58 0.19 1.65 6.12
N VAL A 59 0.86 2.61 6.79
CA VAL A 59 2.30 2.53 7.07
C VAL A 59 2.61 1.39 8.03
N GLU A 60 1.88 1.28 9.15
CA GLU A 60 2.05 0.19 10.14
C GLU A 60 1.82 -1.20 9.52
N GLN A 61 0.92 -1.27 8.53
CA GLN A 61 0.61 -2.50 7.81
C GLN A 61 1.54 -2.75 6.62
N GLY A 62 2.50 -1.87 6.30
CA GLY A 62 3.46 -2.03 5.20
C GLY A 62 2.89 -1.82 3.80
N TYR A 63 1.71 -1.21 3.68
CA TYR A 63 1.13 -0.80 2.39
C TYR A 63 1.64 0.56 1.92
N LEU A 64 2.10 1.41 2.86
CA LEU A 64 2.83 2.64 2.58
C LEU A 64 4.17 2.62 3.33
N VAL A 65 5.13 3.40 2.84
CA VAL A 65 6.38 3.72 3.56
C VAL A 65 6.56 5.23 3.67
N ARG A 66 7.30 5.68 4.69
CA ARG A 66 7.65 7.09 4.89
C ARG A 66 9.09 7.35 4.48
N GLY A 67 9.30 8.45 3.78
CA GLY A 67 10.59 9.08 3.53
C GLY A 67 10.39 10.60 3.47
N PRO A 68 10.95 11.30 2.46
CA PRO A 68 10.59 12.70 2.17
C PRO A 68 9.09 12.92 1.87
N GLY A 69 8.37 11.85 1.56
CA GLY A 69 6.91 11.78 1.51
C GLY A 69 6.43 10.34 1.62
N LEU A 70 5.19 10.11 1.22
CA LEU A 70 4.57 8.79 1.16
C LEU A 70 4.93 8.11 -0.17
N MET A 71 5.12 6.79 -0.09
CA MET A 71 5.36 5.90 -1.22
C MET A 71 4.60 4.59 -0.98
N LEU A 72 4.32 3.84 -2.04
CA LEU A 72 3.78 2.49 -1.91
C LEU A 72 4.78 1.57 -1.19
N GLY A 73 4.25 0.71 -0.32
CA GLY A 73 5.03 -0.18 0.50
C GLY A 73 5.19 -1.59 -0.07
N PRO A 74 6.04 -2.42 0.58
CA PRO A 74 6.39 -3.75 0.09
C PRO A 74 5.20 -4.70 -0.05
N ARG A 75 4.11 -4.53 0.71
CA ARG A 75 2.92 -5.37 0.52
C ARG A 75 2.19 -5.07 -0.78
N VAL A 76 2.18 -3.82 -1.23
CA VAL A 76 1.59 -3.47 -2.54
C VAL A 76 2.45 -4.07 -3.66
N HIS A 77 3.77 -4.05 -3.51
CA HIS A 77 4.66 -4.72 -4.46
C HIS A 77 4.44 -6.24 -4.48
N ALA A 78 4.30 -6.87 -3.32
CA ALA A 78 4.00 -8.30 -3.25
C ALA A 78 2.66 -8.67 -3.92
N LEU A 79 1.62 -7.83 -3.76
CA LEU A 79 0.35 -8.00 -4.46
C LEU A 79 0.53 -7.92 -5.98
N LEU A 80 1.33 -6.98 -6.46
CA LEU A 80 1.68 -6.88 -7.89
C LEU A 80 2.38 -8.16 -8.36
N GLN A 81 3.44 -8.61 -7.67
CA GLN A 81 4.16 -9.84 -8.04
C GLN A 81 3.24 -11.07 -8.07
N ALA A 82 2.34 -11.21 -7.09
CA ALA A 82 1.37 -12.29 -7.07
C ALA A 82 0.37 -12.22 -8.24
N ALA A 83 -0.03 -11.01 -8.66
CA ALA A 83 -0.91 -10.80 -9.80
C ALA A 83 -0.23 -11.11 -11.14
N HIS A 84 1.09 -10.88 -11.24
CA HIS A 84 1.90 -11.32 -12.38
C HIS A 84 2.09 -12.85 -12.41
N GLY A 85 1.84 -13.53 -11.29
CA GLY A 85 1.67 -14.98 -11.19
C GLY A 85 2.82 -15.75 -11.80
N GLU A 86 3.95 -15.87 -11.09
CA GLU A 86 5.14 -16.56 -11.62
C GLU A 86 5.45 -16.11 -13.05
N ASP A 87 6.15 -14.98 -13.22
CA ASP A 87 7.08 -14.91 -14.34
C ASP A 87 8.04 -16.09 -14.11
N GLU A 88 7.69 -17.26 -14.67
CA GLU A 88 8.64 -18.30 -14.98
C GLU A 88 9.78 -17.54 -15.65
N PRO A 89 10.98 -17.48 -15.03
CA PRO A 89 12.11 -16.93 -15.74
C PRO A 89 12.15 -17.75 -17.02
N ALA A 90 12.03 -17.08 -18.17
CA ALA A 90 12.43 -17.69 -19.42
C ALA A 90 13.78 -18.30 -19.11
N ALA A 91 13.81 -19.63 -18.97
CA ALA A 91 15.04 -20.35 -18.74
C ALA A 91 15.99 -19.78 -19.78
N PRO A 92 17.21 -19.31 -19.40
CA PRO A 92 18.15 -18.94 -20.43
C PRO A 92 18.17 -20.13 -21.38
N ASP A 93 17.82 -19.90 -22.66
CA ASP A 93 17.89 -20.93 -23.68
C ASP A 93 19.31 -21.48 -23.60
N VAL A 94 19.48 -22.59 -22.90
CA VAL A 94 20.68 -23.39 -22.93
C VAL A 94 20.59 -24.14 -24.26
N HIS A 95 20.68 -23.39 -25.35
CA HIS A 95 21.08 -23.95 -26.62
C HIS A 95 22.60 -23.93 -26.67
N LEU A 96 23.15 -24.99 -26.08
CA LEU A 96 24.27 -25.76 -26.58
C LEU A 96 24.85 -25.21 -27.90
N THR A 97 25.95 -24.47 -27.84
CA THR A 97 26.95 -24.53 -28.92
C THR A 97 28.13 -25.33 -28.39
N ARG A 98 28.15 -26.55 -28.89
CA ARG A 98 29.26 -27.49 -29.00
C ARG A 98 30.60 -26.81 -29.33
#